data_AF-A0A316Q4L1-F1
#
_entry.id   AF-A0A316Q4L1-F1
#
_cell.length_a   1.000
_cell.length_b   1.000
_cell.length_c   1.000
_cell.angle_alpha   90.00
_cell.angle_beta   90.00
_cell.angle_gamma   90.00
#
_symmetry.space_group_name_H-M   'P 1'
#
loop_
_entity.id
_entity.type
_entity.pdbx_description
1 polymer ?
#
loop_
_entity_poly.entity_id
_entity_poly.type
_entity_poly.pdbx_seq_one_letter_code
_entity_poly.pdbx_strand_id
1 'polypeptide(L)'
;MMKLENFVNMMTGHFDNREQFHMMQKEGKVYPYAEHVNTVCNDKIDNLPKDFTGRFVVEESYYETAGKRHASPHLFLITENEDGVLLSSYEIPEGEDRNAFSYASMKNVDYSKLKKSEKFTPALYREKDGIWEGGSTSRFSPVMIFKLWERFSDSCLEVSESMEVNGKRTFGYDEPIIYKRA
;
A
#
# COMPACT_ATOMS: atom_id res chain seq x y z
N MET A 1 0.83 -16.89 -12.25
CA MET A 1 -0.26 -15.95 -12.63
C MET A 1 -1.49 -16.07 -11.75
N MET A 2 -2.00 -17.28 -11.43
CA MET A 2 -3.15 -17.41 -10.50
C MET A 2 -2.87 -16.75 -9.13
N LYS A 3 -1.62 -16.81 -8.67
CA LYS A 3 -1.15 -16.17 -7.44
C LYS A 3 -1.23 -14.64 -7.50
N LEU A 4 -0.69 -14.04 -8.57
CA LEU A 4 -0.77 -12.60 -8.79
C LEU A 4 -2.24 -12.11 -8.82
N GLU A 5 -3.09 -12.73 -9.64
CA GLU A 5 -4.49 -12.31 -9.74
C GLU A 5 -5.24 -12.49 -8.41
N ASN A 6 -4.98 -13.58 -7.68
CA ASN A 6 -5.57 -13.79 -6.36
C ASN A 6 -5.16 -12.70 -5.38
N PHE A 7 -3.87 -12.39 -5.27
CA PHE A 7 -3.36 -11.32 -4.41
C PHE A 7 -3.94 -9.95 -4.80
N VAL A 8 -3.93 -9.63 -6.09
CA VAL A 8 -4.47 -8.35 -6.61
C VAL A 8 -5.97 -8.22 -6.30
N ASN A 9 -6.76 -9.28 -6.45
CA ASN A 9 -8.17 -9.27 -6.09
C ASN A 9 -8.40 -9.05 -4.58
N MET A 10 -7.53 -9.61 -3.74
CA MET A 10 -7.62 -9.40 -2.29
C MET A 10 -7.27 -7.96 -1.88
N MET A 11 -6.21 -7.39 -2.47
CA MET A 11 -5.73 -6.06 -2.07
C MET A 11 -6.51 -4.90 -2.72
N THR A 12 -7.27 -5.13 -3.79
CA THR A 12 -7.99 -4.07 -4.52
C THR A 12 -9.42 -3.90 -4.01
N GLY A 13 -9.94 -2.68 -4.11
CA GLY A 13 -11.26 -2.27 -3.60
C GLY A 13 -11.17 -1.14 -2.56
N HIS A 14 -12.27 -0.93 -1.85
CA HIS A 14 -12.38 0.08 -0.79
C HIS A 14 -12.30 -0.62 0.56
N PHE A 15 -11.49 -0.08 1.47
CA PHE A 15 -11.32 -0.62 2.80
C PHE A 15 -11.24 0.50 3.83
N ASP A 16 -11.79 0.26 5.02
CA ASP A 16 -11.66 1.17 6.16
C ASP A 16 -11.49 0.42 7.49
N ASN A 17 -10.99 1.10 8.51
CA ASN A 17 -10.84 0.54 9.85
C ASN A 17 -11.94 0.97 10.83
N ARG A 18 -13.13 1.36 10.34
CA ARG A 18 -14.18 2.03 11.16
C ARG A 18 -14.55 1.27 12.42
N GLU A 19 -14.68 -0.05 12.32
CA GLU A 19 -14.99 -0.90 13.47
C GLU A 19 -13.89 -0.85 14.53
N GLN A 20 -12.62 -1.02 14.11
CA GLN A 20 -11.46 -0.94 15.01
C GLN A 20 -11.35 0.45 15.62
N PHE A 21 -11.51 1.51 14.81
CA PHE A 21 -11.47 2.89 15.26
C PHE A 21 -12.50 3.14 16.38
N HIS A 22 -13.76 2.73 16.19
CA HIS A 22 -14.78 2.87 17.22
C HIS A 22 -14.46 2.10 18.51
N MET A 23 -13.83 0.93 18.42
CA MET A 23 -13.37 0.19 19.60
C MET A 23 -12.26 0.92 20.34
N MET A 24 -11.25 1.40 19.62
CA MET A 24 -10.13 2.15 20.20
C MET A 24 -10.59 3.46 20.87
N GLN A 25 -11.54 4.17 20.26
CA GLN A 25 -12.14 5.37 20.87
C GLN A 25 -12.87 5.06 22.18
N LYS A 26 -13.62 3.95 22.25
CA LYS A 26 -14.28 3.51 23.50
C LYS A 26 -13.28 3.17 24.61
N GLU A 27 -12.09 2.69 24.24
CA GLU A 27 -10.98 2.42 25.15
C GLU A 27 -10.16 3.68 25.52
N GLY A 28 -10.52 4.85 24.97
CA GLY A 28 -9.80 6.10 25.20
C GLY A 28 -8.41 6.16 24.54
N LYS A 29 -8.15 5.31 23.55
CA LYS A 29 -6.89 5.27 22.81
C LYS A 29 -6.91 6.26 21.65
N VAL A 30 -5.81 6.99 21.47
CA VAL A 30 -5.59 7.80 20.26
C VAL A 30 -5.19 6.86 19.14
N TYR A 31 -6.11 6.61 18.21
CA TYR A 31 -5.92 5.73 17.05
C TYR A 31 -6.54 6.39 15.82
N PRO A 32 -5.92 6.29 14.63
CA PRO A 32 -6.42 6.94 13.43
C PRO A 32 -7.66 6.22 12.90
N TYR A 33 -8.58 6.98 12.34
CA TYR A 33 -9.45 6.45 11.30
C TYR A 33 -8.65 6.39 10.00
N ALA A 34 -8.75 5.29 9.27
CA ALA A 34 -7.95 5.06 8.07
C ALA A 34 -8.80 4.41 6.97
N GLU A 35 -8.54 4.81 5.72
CA GLU A 35 -9.19 4.30 4.51
C GLU A 35 -8.14 4.01 3.44
N HIS A 36 -8.30 2.90 2.74
CA HIS A 36 -7.56 2.57 1.52
C HIS A 36 -8.51 2.37 0.35
N VAL A 37 -8.19 2.96 -0.79
CA VAL A 37 -8.82 2.65 -2.07
C VAL A 37 -7.75 2.20 -3.05
N ASN A 38 -7.78 0.92 -3.38
CA ASN A 38 -6.77 0.28 -4.21
C ASN A 38 -7.36 -0.08 -5.56
N THR A 39 -6.88 0.57 -6.63
CA THR A 39 -7.43 0.43 -7.98
C THR A 39 -6.34 0.05 -8.97
N VAL A 40 -6.55 -1.05 -9.71
CA VAL A 40 -5.67 -1.41 -10.83
C VAL A 40 -5.74 -0.32 -11.90
N CYS A 41 -4.59 0.17 -12.35
CA CYS A 41 -4.49 1.31 -13.26
C CYS A 41 -3.69 1.02 -14.54
N ASN A 42 -3.53 -0.24 -14.93
CA ASN A 42 -2.84 -0.60 -16.18
C ASN A 42 -3.46 0.06 -17.43
N ASP A 43 -4.76 0.37 -17.40
CA ASP A 43 -5.48 1.08 -18.46
C ASP A 43 -5.05 2.56 -18.61
N LYS A 44 -4.40 3.12 -17.58
CA LYS A 44 -3.82 4.47 -17.57
C LYS A 44 -2.35 4.49 -18.02
N ILE A 45 -1.79 3.34 -18.39
CA ILE A 45 -0.37 3.24 -18.75
C ILE A 45 -0.26 2.90 -20.23
N ASP A 46 0.17 3.88 -21.00
CA ASP A 46 0.36 3.74 -22.43
C ASP A 46 1.64 2.95 -22.73
N ASN A 47 1.65 2.24 -23.86
CA ASN A 47 2.82 1.52 -24.37
C ASN A 47 3.40 0.45 -23.40
N LEU A 48 2.54 -0.19 -22.60
CA LEU A 48 2.92 -1.40 -21.85
C LEU A 48 3.43 -2.50 -22.80
N PRO A 49 4.48 -3.25 -22.40
CA PRO A 49 4.92 -4.42 -23.17
C PRO A 49 3.78 -5.42 -23.39
N LYS A 50 3.72 -6.04 -24.58
CA LYS A 50 2.64 -6.97 -24.94
C LYS A 50 2.55 -8.20 -24.02
N ASP A 51 3.68 -8.59 -23.46
CA ASP A 51 3.87 -9.69 -22.52
C ASP A 51 3.93 -9.21 -21.06
N PHE A 52 3.53 -7.97 -20.77
CA PHE A 52 3.52 -7.44 -19.42
C PHE A 52 2.45 -8.13 -18.56
N THR A 53 2.89 -8.78 -17.49
CA THR A 53 2.01 -9.57 -16.60
C THR A 53 1.73 -8.88 -15.28
N GLY A 54 2.50 -7.84 -14.93
CA GLY A 54 2.33 -7.11 -13.68
C GLY A 54 1.03 -6.32 -13.60
N ARG A 55 0.69 -5.88 -12.39
CA ARG A 55 -0.45 -5.00 -12.13
C ARG A 55 0.03 -3.74 -11.45
N PHE A 56 -0.17 -2.61 -12.11
CA PHE A 56 -0.02 -1.32 -11.46
C PHE A 56 -1.29 -1.02 -10.67
N VAL A 57 -1.11 -0.52 -9.45
CA VAL A 57 -2.19 -0.18 -8.53
C VAL A 57 -1.96 1.22 -8.01
N VAL A 58 -2.95 2.09 -8.15
CA VAL A 58 -3.02 3.33 -7.37
C VAL A 58 -3.64 2.97 -6.03
N GLU A 59 -2.90 3.26 -4.97
CA GLU A 59 -3.39 3.20 -3.60
C GLU A 59 -3.67 4.63 -3.13
N GLU A 60 -4.91 4.87 -2.70
CA GLU A 60 -5.32 6.12 -2.07
C GLU A 60 -5.48 5.86 -0.57
N SER A 61 -4.53 6.34 0.22
CA SER A 61 -4.53 6.17 1.68
C SER A 61 -4.95 7.45 2.37
N TYR A 62 -5.99 7.39 3.20
CA TYR A 62 -6.45 8.53 3.99
C TYR A 62 -6.39 8.21 5.46
N TYR A 63 -5.84 9.14 6.24
CA TYR A 63 -5.71 8.99 7.67
C TYR A 63 -6.27 10.22 8.37
N GLU A 64 -7.11 10.00 9.36
CA GLU A 64 -7.70 11.05 10.18
C GLU A 64 -7.37 10.84 11.65
N THR A 65 -6.70 11.83 12.23
CA THR A 65 -6.38 11.87 13.66
C THR A 65 -6.74 13.25 14.20
N ALA A 66 -7.53 13.29 15.28
CA ALA A 66 -7.96 14.52 15.93
C ALA A 66 -8.59 15.55 14.96
N GLY A 67 -9.42 15.08 14.02
CA GLY A 67 -10.11 15.90 13.01
C GLY A 67 -9.21 16.43 11.88
N LYS A 68 -7.94 16.02 11.83
CA LYS A 68 -7.03 16.34 10.72
C LYS A 68 -6.92 15.13 9.80
N ARG A 69 -7.44 15.28 8.60
CA ARG A 69 -7.33 14.30 7.52
C ARG A 69 -6.15 14.61 6.62
N HIS A 70 -5.36 13.59 6.29
CA HIS A 70 -4.28 13.68 5.31
C HIS A 70 -4.35 12.49 4.36
N ALA A 71 -3.97 12.72 3.11
CA ALA A 71 -3.82 11.69 2.10
C ALA A 71 -2.34 11.34 1.93
N SER A 72 -2.06 10.06 1.65
CA SER A 72 -0.73 9.56 1.32
C SER A 72 -0.84 8.55 0.17
N PRO A 73 -1.13 9.02 -1.05
CA PRO A 73 -1.34 8.14 -2.17
C PRO A 73 -0.02 7.56 -2.70
N HIS A 74 -0.08 6.36 -3.26
CA HIS A 74 1.05 5.66 -3.83
C HIS A 74 0.72 5.06 -5.21
N LEU A 75 1.77 4.86 -6.01
CA LEU A 75 1.72 4.02 -7.19
C LEU A 75 2.58 2.78 -6.93
N PHE A 76 1.96 1.61 -6.99
CA PHE A 76 2.63 0.33 -6.81
C PHE A 76 2.61 -0.49 -8.08
N LEU A 77 3.63 -1.34 -8.24
CA LEU A 77 3.65 -2.44 -9.19
C LEU A 77 3.68 -3.76 -8.43
N ILE A 78 2.71 -4.61 -8.72
CA ILE A 78 2.61 -5.97 -8.22
C ILE A 78 3.10 -6.94 -9.29
N THR A 79 4.09 -7.77 -8.96
CA THR A 79 4.61 -8.83 -9.83
C THR A 79 4.70 -10.16 -9.09
N GLU A 80 4.82 -11.26 -9.82
CA GLU A 80 5.00 -12.60 -9.28
C GLU A 80 6.37 -13.14 -9.71
N ASN A 81 7.08 -13.77 -8.77
CA ASN A 81 8.31 -14.52 -9.03
C ASN A 81 8.26 -15.89 -8.33
N GLU A 82 9.36 -16.64 -8.37
CA GLU A 82 9.45 -17.97 -7.75
C GLU A 82 9.24 -17.94 -6.22
N ASP A 83 9.63 -16.83 -5.57
CA ASP A 83 9.56 -16.67 -4.11
C ASP A 83 8.18 -16.25 -3.60
N GLY A 84 7.36 -15.61 -4.44
CA GLY A 84 6.06 -15.08 -4.07
C GLY A 84 5.59 -13.90 -4.93
N VAL A 85 4.76 -13.05 -4.33
CA VAL A 85 4.29 -11.80 -4.93
C VAL A 85 5.11 -10.64 -4.39
N LEU A 86 5.55 -9.74 -5.26
CA LEU A 86 6.31 -8.56 -4.93
C LEU A 86 5.47 -7.31 -5.13
N LEU A 87 5.45 -6.43 -4.13
CA LEU A 87 4.97 -5.06 -4.24
C LEU A 87 6.18 -4.13 -4.33
N SER A 88 6.29 -3.40 -5.44
CA SER A 88 7.32 -2.40 -5.67
C SER A 88 6.71 -1.01 -5.74
N SER A 89 7.29 -0.04 -5.04
CA SER A 89 6.88 1.38 -5.14
C SER A 89 7.44 2.03 -6.39
N TYR A 90 6.62 2.86 -7.02
CA TYR A 90 6.96 3.75 -8.12
C TYR A 90 6.70 5.19 -7.69
N GLU A 91 7.50 6.11 -8.23
CA GLU A 91 7.26 7.53 -8.07
C GLU A 91 5.94 7.91 -8.75
N ILE A 92 5.15 8.75 -8.09
CA ILE A 92 3.94 9.35 -8.69
C ILE A 92 4.36 10.07 -10.00
N PRO A 93 3.62 9.87 -11.12
CA PRO A 93 3.98 10.46 -12.42
C PRO A 93 4.23 11.97 -12.36
N GLU A 94 5.19 12.42 -13.16
CA GLU A 94 5.58 13.83 -13.19
C GLU A 94 4.41 14.73 -13.62
N GLY A 95 4.15 15.77 -12.84
CA GLY A 95 3.06 16.72 -13.06
C GLY A 95 1.74 16.38 -12.36
N GLU A 96 1.65 15.25 -11.66
CA GLU A 96 0.54 14.93 -10.76
C GLU A 96 0.73 15.55 -9.37
N ASP A 97 -0.37 15.85 -8.69
CA ASP A 97 -0.34 16.33 -7.30
C ASP A 97 -0.16 15.15 -6.33
N ARG A 98 1.01 15.06 -5.71
CA ARG A 98 1.37 13.98 -4.78
C ARG A 98 0.51 13.93 -3.52
N ASN A 99 -0.18 15.02 -3.17
CA ASN A 99 -1.03 15.08 -1.98
C ASN A 99 -2.50 14.78 -2.30
N ALA A 100 -2.86 14.68 -3.58
CA ALA A 100 -4.23 14.46 -4.04
C ALA A 100 -4.32 13.42 -5.18
N PHE A 101 -3.24 12.69 -5.43
CA PHE A 101 -3.17 11.67 -6.47
C PHE A 101 -4.19 10.57 -6.19
N SER A 102 -5.00 10.26 -7.20
CA SER A 102 -6.05 9.24 -7.17
C SER A 102 -6.13 8.55 -8.51
N TYR A 103 -6.77 7.39 -8.56
CA TYR A 103 -7.03 6.74 -9.85
C TYR A 103 -7.89 7.63 -10.76
N ALA A 104 -8.86 8.35 -10.17
CA ALA A 104 -9.76 9.23 -10.89
C ALA A 104 -9.04 10.43 -11.53
N SER A 105 -8.04 10.99 -10.85
CA SER A 105 -7.27 12.13 -11.35
C SER A 105 -6.08 11.73 -12.23
N MET A 106 -5.61 10.48 -12.12
CA MET A 106 -4.44 9.98 -12.84
C MET A 106 -4.62 10.13 -14.35
N LYS A 107 -3.72 10.93 -14.95
CA LYS A 107 -3.60 11.05 -16.40
C LYS A 107 -2.88 9.83 -16.96
N ASN A 108 -3.09 9.58 -18.25
CA ASN A 108 -2.33 8.57 -18.96
C ASN A 108 -0.83 8.90 -18.94
N VAL A 109 -0.01 7.89 -18.71
CA VAL A 109 1.44 7.99 -18.64
C VAL A 109 2.08 6.90 -19.49
N ASP A 110 3.10 7.27 -20.26
CA ASP A 110 3.89 6.29 -21.00
C ASP A 110 4.71 5.41 -20.05
N TYR A 111 4.70 4.09 -20.26
CA TYR A 111 5.43 3.14 -19.43
C TYR A 111 6.92 3.51 -19.26
N SER A 112 7.57 4.05 -20.31
CA SER A 112 8.98 4.46 -20.26
C SER A 112 9.25 5.64 -19.32
N LYS A 113 8.22 6.39 -18.92
CA LYS A 113 8.33 7.53 -18.00
C LYS A 113 8.12 7.15 -16.54
N LEU A 114 7.62 5.94 -16.27
CA LEU A 114 7.45 5.45 -14.90
C LEU A 114 8.82 5.18 -14.26
N LYS A 115 9.00 5.66 -13.04
CA LYS A 115 10.26 5.54 -12.30
C LYS A 115 10.02 4.68 -11.06
N LYS A 116 10.65 3.52 -11.01
CA LYS A 116 10.65 2.69 -9.80
C LYS A 116 11.36 3.45 -8.67
N SER A 117 10.81 3.44 -7.47
CA SER A 117 11.46 4.09 -6.33
C SER A 117 12.67 3.26 -5.87
N GLU A 118 13.81 3.91 -5.71
CA GLU A 118 15.05 3.27 -5.22
C GLU A 118 15.10 3.20 -3.69
N LYS A 119 14.27 3.99 -3.00
CA LYS A 119 14.26 4.08 -1.54
C LYS A 119 13.47 2.95 -0.90
N PHE A 120 12.46 2.45 -1.60
CA PHE A 120 11.59 1.39 -1.11
C PHE A 120 12.12 0.02 -1.55
N THR A 121 12.46 -0.80 -0.56
CA THR A 121 12.74 -2.23 -0.79
C THR A 121 11.41 -2.92 -1.09
N PRO A 122 11.27 -3.62 -2.23
CA PRO A 122 10.05 -4.33 -2.57
C PRO A 122 9.60 -5.27 -1.44
N ALA A 123 8.31 -5.23 -1.12
CA ALA A 123 7.72 -6.12 -0.13
C ALA A 123 7.39 -7.47 -0.76
N LEU A 124 7.76 -8.55 -0.08
CA LEU A 124 7.57 -9.92 -0.54
C LEU A 124 6.48 -10.59 0.27
N TYR A 125 5.45 -11.08 -0.42
CA TYR A 125 4.32 -11.78 0.17
C TYR A 125 4.30 -13.24 -0.25
N ARG A 126 4.00 -14.10 0.71
CA ARG A 126 3.81 -15.53 0.49
C ARG A 126 2.42 -15.92 0.92
N GLU A 127 1.82 -16.80 0.12
CA GLU A 127 0.52 -17.37 0.39
C GLU A 127 0.67 -18.63 1.24
N LYS A 128 -0.21 -18.75 2.23
CA LYS A 128 -0.39 -19.93 3.05
C LYS A 128 -1.85 -20.02 3.51
N ASP A 129 -2.53 -21.10 3.15
CA ASP A 129 -3.90 -21.40 3.58
C ASP A 129 -4.91 -20.28 3.27
N GLY A 130 -4.80 -19.66 2.09
CA GLY A 130 -5.64 -18.55 1.64
C GLY A 130 -5.29 -17.19 2.25
N ILE A 131 -4.18 -17.11 3.00
CA ILE A 131 -3.69 -15.89 3.63
C ILE A 131 -2.38 -15.50 2.96
N TRP A 132 -2.26 -14.24 2.56
CA TRP A 132 -0.99 -13.68 2.12
C TRP A 132 -0.35 -12.90 3.26
N GLU A 133 0.92 -13.18 3.55
CA GLU A 133 1.67 -12.45 4.58
C GLU A 133 3.05 -12.07 4.04
N GLY A 134 3.51 -10.87 4.41
CA GLY A 134 4.72 -10.33 3.83
C GLY A 134 5.03 -8.93 4.27
N GLY A 135 6.10 -8.37 3.71
CA GLY A 135 6.52 -7.02 4.05
C GLY A 135 7.91 -6.68 3.56
N SER A 136 8.40 -5.53 4.00
CA SER A 136 9.76 -5.07 3.71
C SER A 136 10.35 -4.25 4.85
N THR A 137 11.68 -4.12 4.82
CA THR A 137 12.39 -3.12 5.61
C THR A 137 13.17 -2.24 4.65
N SER A 138 12.75 -0.99 4.53
CA SER A 138 13.33 -0.01 3.62
C SER A 138 14.18 0.99 4.38
N ARG A 139 15.42 1.24 3.92
CA ARG A 139 16.32 2.22 4.52
C ARG A 139 16.35 3.49 3.67
N PHE A 140 15.55 4.49 4.04
CA PHE A 140 15.47 5.76 3.32
C PHE A 140 16.70 6.65 3.52
N SER A 141 17.41 6.49 4.64
CA SER A 141 18.71 7.10 4.91
C SER A 141 19.48 6.26 5.95
N PRO A 142 20.77 6.54 6.23
CA PRO A 142 21.51 5.82 7.28
C PRO A 142 20.78 5.79 8.63
N VAL A 143 19.98 6.83 8.91
CA VAL A 143 19.28 7.01 10.20
C VAL A 143 17.79 6.77 10.12
N MET A 144 17.21 6.58 8.94
CA MET A 144 15.75 6.45 8.74
C MET A 144 15.41 5.10 8.13
N ILE A 145 14.65 4.30 8.88
CA ILE A 145 14.20 2.95 8.50
C ILE A 145 12.68 2.91 8.54
N PHE A 146 12.08 2.49 7.44
CA PHE A 146 10.68 2.15 7.34
C PHE A 146 10.50 0.63 7.37
N LYS A 147 9.55 0.14 8.14
CA LYS A 147 9.17 -1.28 8.18
C LYS A 147 7.70 -1.39 7.83
N LEU A 148 7.41 -2.29 6.89
CA LEU A 148 6.07 -2.67 6.48
C LEU A 148 5.92 -4.16 6.72
N TRP A 149 4.82 -4.54 7.36
CA TRP A 149 4.35 -5.92 7.39
C TRP A 149 2.84 -5.90 7.18
N GLU A 150 2.36 -6.79 6.32
CA GLU A 150 0.94 -6.88 6.01
C GLU A 150 0.48 -8.32 5.91
N ARG A 151 -0.80 -8.50 6.21
CA ARG A 151 -1.51 -9.75 6.04
C ARG A 151 -2.84 -9.50 5.33
N PHE A 152 -3.05 -10.21 4.23
CA PHE A 152 -4.27 -10.16 3.42
C PHE A 152 -5.05 -11.46 3.59
N SER A 153 -6.33 -11.33 3.90
CA SER A 153 -7.27 -12.44 4.02
C SER A 153 -8.60 -12.06 3.38
N ASP A 154 -9.51 -13.02 3.21
CA ASP A 154 -10.86 -12.74 2.70
C ASP A 154 -11.67 -11.79 3.61
N SER A 155 -11.32 -11.72 4.90
CA SER A 155 -12.02 -10.91 5.89
C SER A 155 -11.46 -9.50 6.08
N CYS A 156 -10.15 -9.32 5.95
CA CYS A 156 -9.48 -8.06 6.27
C CYS A 156 -8.06 -7.97 5.69
N LEU A 157 -7.57 -6.73 5.63
CA LEU A 157 -6.17 -6.38 5.45
C LEU A 157 -5.63 -5.88 6.79
N GLU A 158 -4.55 -6.47 7.28
CA GLU A 158 -3.86 -6.03 8.47
C GLU A 158 -2.55 -5.37 8.06
N VAL A 159 -2.34 -4.12 8.49
CA VAL A 159 -1.18 -3.33 8.09
C VAL A 159 -0.43 -2.88 9.34
N SER A 160 0.83 -3.28 9.44
CA SER A 160 1.78 -2.85 10.47
C SER A 160 2.88 -2.04 9.82
N GLU A 161 2.83 -0.72 10.03
CA GLU A 161 3.85 0.19 9.56
C GLU A 161 4.56 0.86 10.73
N SER A 162 5.87 1.06 10.59
CA SER A 162 6.62 1.87 11.53
C SER A 162 7.77 2.62 10.87
N MET A 163 8.05 3.81 11.38
CA MET A 163 9.22 4.60 11.02
C MET A 163 10.14 4.73 12.22
N GLU A 164 11.41 4.39 12.03
CA GLU A 164 12.46 4.56 13.01
C GLU A 164 13.44 5.63 12.53
N VAL A 165 13.73 6.60 13.40
CA VAL A 165 14.75 7.64 13.18
C VAL A 165 15.76 7.58 14.31
N ASN A 166 17.04 7.40 13.97
CA ASN A 166 18.14 7.26 14.93
C ASN A 166 17.89 6.18 16.00
N GLY A 167 17.38 5.00 15.61
CA GLY A 167 17.11 3.93 16.56
C GLY A 167 15.80 4.06 17.34
N LYS A 168 15.02 5.14 17.12
CA LYS A 168 13.78 5.42 17.87
C LYS A 168 12.57 5.44 16.96
N ARG A 169 11.50 4.73 17.35
CA ARG A 169 10.21 4.75 16.63
C ARG A 169 9.61 6.16 16.72
N THR A 170 9.29 6.73 15.56
CA THR A 170 8.70 8.08 15.39
C THR A 170 7.30 8.03 14.78
N PHE A 171 6.96 6.93 14.12
CA PHE A 171 5.64 6.65 13.57
C PHE A 171 5.34 5.15 13.67
N GLY A 172 4.05 4.80 13.67
CA GLY A 172 3.55 3.44 13.75
C GLY A 172 2.80 3.18 15.04
N TYR A 173 1.91 2.18 14.98
CA TYR A 173 1.09 1.74 16.10
C TYR A 173 1.61 0.42 16.64
N ASP A 174 1.31 0.14 17.91
CA ASP A 174 1.66 -1.16 18.52
C ASP A 174 0.77 -2.29 17.98
N GLU A 175 -0.48 -1.94 17.62
CA GLU A 175 -1.46 -2.85 17.03
C GLU A 175 -1.61 -2.54 15.54
N PRO A 176 -1.68 -3.57 14.65
CA PRO A 176 -1.92 -3.38 13.22
C PRO A 176 -3.23 -2.64 12.98
N ILE A 177 -3.27 -1.81 11.93
CA ILE A 177 -4.54 -1.27 11.45
C ILE A 177 -5.27 -2.40 10.71
N ILE A 178 -6.52 -2.66 11.12
CA ILE A 178 -7.35 -3.72 10.53
C ILE A 178 -8.37 -3.06 9.61
N TYR A 179 -8.12 -3.16 8.31
CA TYR A 179 -9.01 -2.68 7.28
C TYR A 179 -9.99 -3.78 6.88
N LYS A 180 -11.27 -3.46 6.89
CA LYS A 180 -12.34 -4.29 6.34
C LYS A 180 -12.80 -3.71 5.02
N ARG A 181 -13.16 -4.59 4.09
CA ARG A 181 -13.74 -4.19 2.81
C ARG A 181 -15.06 -3.46 3.07
N ALA A 182 -15.20 -2.26 2.51
CA ALA A 182 -16.37 -1.38 2.65
C ALA A 182 -17.42 -1.60 1.56
#